data_AF-A0A967BNQ3-F1
#
_entry.id   AF-A0A967BNQ3-F1
#
_cell.length_a   1.000
_cell.length_b   1.000
_cell.length_c   1.000
_cell.angle_alpha   90.00
_cell.angle_beta   90.00
_cell.angle_gamma   90.00
#
_symmetry.space_group_name_H-M   'P 1'
#
loop_
_entity.id
_entity.type
_entity.pdbx_description
1 polymer ?
#
loop_
_entity_poly.entity_id
_entity_poly.type
_entity_poly.pdbx_seq_one_letter_code
_entity_poly.pdbx_strand_id
1 'polypeptide(L)'
;MRKIITILIIISTIISGEDLLKNFDNRFNLKINLTNLNQYSSFSNSLNTNSKPSPLKPMMASLVIPGLGQYINRSPLWKTVLFAGIEVAGIIGYISWTNKADNITREYEDWADEHWNMNDWVSGSAILLSDIQSSGYPNVNDVRIDGSHHITIIVNGKYQSSLDLLTNPNIEYVELRDWDFYEGIGKYDQFVAGWDDAKSSWEIVNKNIKNGEDELIVMTPNKQHYLDLRNDSNILYKNAKFAASALLFNHIFSALDALWHSDK
;
A
#
# COMPACT_ATOMS: atom_id res chain seq x y z
N MET A 1 11.90 25.50 9.55
CA MET A 1 11.56 25.01 10.90
C MET A 1 10.08 24.61 11.10
N ARG A 2 9.11 25.21 10.38
CA ARG A 2 7.67 24.82 10.47
C ARG A 2 7.26 23.54 9.70
N LYS A 3 8.14 22.97 8.86
CA LYS A 3 7.86 21.74 8.08
C LYS A 3 8.15 20.44 8.84
N ILE A 4 8.95 20.50 9.91
CA ILE A 4 9.42 19.33 10.66
C ILE A 4 8.36 18.87 11.68
N ILE A 5 7.53 19.79 12.16
CA ILE A 5 6.60 19.50 13.27
C ILE A 5 5.29 18.85 12.80
N THR A 6 4.97 18.88 11.49
CA THR A 6 3.78 18.20 10.93
C THR A 6 3.94 16.67 10.84
N ILE A 7 5.18 16.17 10.86
CA ILE A 7 5.49 14.72 10.88
C ILE A 7 5.04 14.08 12.22
N LEU A 8 4.87 14.88 13.27
CA LEU A 8 4.74 14.44 14.67
C LEU A 8 3.37 13.90 15.07
N ILE A 9 2.30 14.25 14.34
CA ILE A 9 0.93 13.80 14.69
C ILE A 9 0.54 12.52 13.94
N ILE A 10 1.16 12.25 12.78
CA ILE A 10 0.86 11.07 11.94
C ILE A 10 1.26 9.76 12.63
N ILE A 11 2.30 9.78 13.47
CA ILE A 11 2.79 8.58 14.17
C ILE A 11 1.79 8.11 15.25
N SER A 12 1.02 9.01 15.87
CA SER A 12 0.00 8.64 16.86
C SER A 12 -1.23 7.96 16.26
N THR A 13 -1.59 8.28 15.01
CA THR A 13 -2.74 7.67 14.32
C THR A 13 -2.46 6.28 13.78
N ILE A 14 -1.19 5.91 13.57
CA ILE A 14 -0.79 4.57 13.11
C ILE A 14 -1.00 3.51 14.22
N ILE A 15 -0.98 3.93 15.50
CA ILE A 15 -0.94 3.02 16.66
C ILE A 15 -2.36 2.59 17.11
N SER A 16 -3.43 3.27 16.69
CA SER A 16 -4.80 3.00 17.17
C SER A 16 -5.68 2.15 16.23
N GLY A 17 -5.12 1.57 15.17
CA GLY A 17 -5.91 0.96 14.08
C GLY A 17 -5.49 -0.44 13.68
N GLU A 18 -5.41 -1.41 14.59
CA GLU A 18 -5.17 -2.82 14.23
C GLU A 18 -6.26 -3.39 13.29
N ASP A 19 -7.51 -2.89 13.35
CA ASP A 19 -8.58 -3.26 12.42
C ASP A 19 -8.67 -2.36 11.16
N LEU A 20 -7.98 -1.21 11.15
CA LEU A 20 -7.95 -0.30 9.98
C LEU A 20 -6.86 -0.70 8.98
N LEU A 21 -5.79 -1.36 9.42
CA LEU A 21 -4.65 -1.72 8.55
C LEU A 21 -4.94 -2.84 7.53
N LYS A 22 -6.09 -3.52 7.62
CA LYS A 22 -6.55 -4.47 6.59
C LYS A 22 -7.29 -3.80 5.43
N ASN A 23 -7.83 -2.59 5.63
CA ASN A 23 -8.61 -1.83 4.65
C ASN A 23 -7.95 -0.50 4.24
N PHE A 24 -6.75 -0.20 4.74
CA PHE A 24 -6.03 1.02 4.36
C PHE A 24 -5.16 0.74 3.14
N ASP A 25 -5.74 1.09 1.99
CA ASP A 25 -5.07 1.28 0.71
C ASP A 25 -3.73 2.01 0.91
N ASN A 26 -2.65 1.47 0.32
CA ASN A 26 -1.32 2.08 0.35
C ASN A 26 -1.28 3.45 -0.37
N ARG A 27 -2.38 3.84 -1.05
CA ARG A 27 -2.53 5.09 -1.80
C ARG A 27 -2.98 6.32 -0.99
N PHE A 28 -2.69 6.42 0.32
CA PHE A 28 -2.90 7.70 1.02
C PHE A 28 -1.94 8.78 0.46
N ASN A 29 -2.38 9.43 -0.62
CA ASN A 29 -1.82 10.65 -1.14
C ASN A 29 -2.03 11.73 -0.07
N LEU A 30 -0.99 11.97 0.72
CA LEU A 30 -0.98 13.02 1.74
C LEU A 30 -0.95 14.38 1.03
N LYS A 31 -2.11 14.89 0.59
CA LYS A 31 -2.23 16.25 0.06
C LYS A 31 -2.13 17.24 1.23
N ILE A 32 -0.92 17.72 1.49
CA ILE A 32 -0.60 18.65 2.57
C ILE A 32 -1.38 19.97 2.36
N ASN A 33 -2.43 20.19 3.15
CA ASN A 33 -3.13 21.48 3.20
C ASN A 33 -2.55 22.34 4.35
N LEU A 34 -1.72 23.32 3.99
CA LEU A 34 -0.83 24.12 4.86
C LEU A 34 -1.54 25.19 5.72
N THR A 35 -2.86 25.22 5.80
CA THR A 35 -3.61 26.42 6.23
C THR A 35 -3.98 26.49 7.71
N ASN A 36 -3.92 25.40 8.48
CA ASN A 36 -4.35 25.40 9.89
C ASN A 36 -3.19 25.50 10.88
N LEU A 37 -2.68 26.73 11.08
CA LEU A 37 -1.56 27.08 11.95
C LEU A 37 -1.90 27.25 13.45
N ASN A 38 -3.16 27.11 13.86
CA ASN A 38 -3.61 27.50 15.20
C ASN A 38 -3.40 26.44 16.30
N GLN A 39 -3.08 25.19 15.94
CA GLN A 39 -2.92 24.08 16.90
C GLN A 39 -1.49 23.95 17.48
N TYR A 40 -0.52 24.74 16.98
CA TYR A 40 0.89 24.71 17.41
C TYR A 40 1.16 25.43 18.74
N SER A 41 0.30 26.38 19.12
CA SER A 41 0.50 27.24 20.29
C SER A 41 0.38 26.49 21.62
N SER A 42 -0.37 25.38 21.65
CA SER A 42 -0.61 24.57 22.85
C SER A 42 0.59 23.69 23.24
N PHE A 43 1.35 23.14 22.29
CA PHE A 43 2.58 22.38 22.58
C PHE A 43 3.75 23.26 23.02
N SER A 44 3.89 24.46 22.43
CA SER A 44 4.88 25.43 22.89
C SER A 44 4.59 25.93 24.31
N ASN A 45 3.32 26.01 24.68
CA ASN A 45 2.92 26.44 26.02
C ASN A 45 3.17 25.37 27.10
N SER A 46 3.16 24.07 26.77
CA SER A 46 3.52 22.99 27.71
C SER A 46 5.03 22.89 27.95
N LEU A 47 5.84 23.42 27.03
CA LEU A 47 7.29 23.57 27.19
C LEU A 47 7.67 24.83 28.00
N ASN A 48 6.71 25.71 28.31
CA ASN A 48 6.96 26.97 28.99
C ASN A 48 7.24 26.77 30.50
N THR A 49 8.28 27.47 30.95
CA THR A 49 9.18 27.05 32.02
C THR A 49 8.85 27.73 33.35
N ASN A 50 8.44 26.97 34.38
CA ASN A 50 8.55 27.34 35.81
C ASN A 50 8.38 26.16 36.80
N SER A 51 8.38 24.91 36.32
CA SER A 51 8.22 23.71 37.16
C SER A 51 9.53 22.92 37.29
N LYS A 52 9.73 22.30 38.46
CA LYS A 52 10.87 21.44 38.87
C LYS A 52 11.38 20.54 37.71
N PRO A 53 12.68 20.17 37.72
CA PRO A 53 13.21 19.19 36.77
C PRO A 53 12.33 17.94 36.83
N SER A 54 11.74 17.61 35.69
CA SER A 54 10.81 16.49 35.56
C SER A 54 11.32 15.60 34.43
N PRO A 55 11.53 14.29 34.72
CA PRO A 55 11.85 13.26 33.73
C PRO A 55 10.95 13.21 32.51
N LEU A 56 9.73 13.72 32.67
CA LEU A 56 8.72 13.71 31.64
C LEU A 56 9.04 14.69 30.49
N LYS A 57 9.68 15.83 30.75
CA LYS A 57 9.95 16.84 29.71
C LYS A 57 10.94 16.33 28.65
N PRO A 58 12.11 15.76 29.02
CA PRO A 58 13.05 15.17 28.06
C PRO A 58 12.43 13.98 27.32
N MET A 59 11.69 13.12 28.03
CA MET A 59 10.99 11.98 27.42
C MET A 59 10.03 12.43 26.31
N MET A 60 9.13 13.37 26.62
CA MET A 60 8.16 13.87 25.64
C MET A 60 8.85 14.59 24.49
N ALA A 61 9.93 15.32 24.75
CA ALA A 61 10.72 15.95 23.71
C ALA A 61 11.34 14.92 22.75
N SER A 62 11.88 13.81 23.25
CA SER A 62 12.44 12.72 22.43
C SER A 62 11.38 11.86 21.73
N LEU A 63 10.20 11.70 22.33
CA LEU A 63 9.07 11.03 21.68
C LEU A 63 8.59 11.81 20.45
N VAL A 64 8.73 13.13 20.51
CA VAL A 64 8.40 14.03 19.40
C VAL A 64 9.59 14.09 18.43
N ILE A 65 10.75 14.54 18.87
CA ILE A 65 11.96 14.62 18.03
C ILE A 65 13.02 13.68 18.61
N PRO A 66 13.28 12.52 17.98
CA PRO A 66 14.30 11.59 18.46
C PRO A 66 15.66 12.28 18.64
N GLY A 67 16.24 12.15 19.83
CA GLY A 67 17.49 12.79 20.24
C GLY A 67 17.32 14.08 21.04
N LEU A 68 16.14 14.73 21.00
CA LEU A 68 15.95 16.04 21.65
C LEU A 68 15.98 15.96 23.18
N GLY A 69 15.41 14.91 23.76
CA GLY A 69 15.48 14.63 25.20
C GLY A 69 16.91 14.34 25.67
N GLN A 70 17.72 13.63 24.89
CA GLN A 70 19.14 13.42 25.17
C GLN A 70 19.89 14.75 25.21
N TYR A 71 19.59 15.65 24.27
CA TYR A 71 20.14 16.99 24.24
C TYR A 71 19.73 17.81 25.48
N ILE A 72 18.44 17.79 25.84
CA ILE A 72 17.92 18.46 27.05
C ILE A 72 18.59 17.94 28.31
N ASN A 73 18.77 16.62 28.42
CA ASN A 73 19.45 15.97 29.54
C ASN A 73 20.97 16.14 29.55
N ARG A 74 21.56 16.84 28.56
CA ARG A 74 23.02 16.94 28.37
C ARG A 74 23.71 15.57 28.37
N SER A 75 23.03 14.56 27.85
CA SER A 75 23.60 13.23 27.64
C SER A 75 24.75 13.30 26.62
N PRO A 76 25.64 12.28 26.58
CA PRO A 76 26.70 12.23 25.58
C PRO A 76 26.17 12.48 24.16
N LEU A 77 26.78 13.42 23.43
CA LEU A 77 26.30 13.91 22.14
C LEU A 77 26.07 12.80 21.11
N TRP A 78 26.84 11.72 21.17
CA TRP A 78 26.70 10.58 20.26
C TRP A 78 25.28 9.98 20.27
N LYS A 79 24.56 10.01 21.42
CA LYS A 79 23.18 9.52 21.50
C LYS A 79 22.22 10.40 20.70
N THR A 80 22.38 11.71 20.82
CA THR A 80 21.56 12.68 20.06
C THR A 80 21.80 12.49 18.57
N VAL A 81 23.08 12.37 18.16
CA VAL A 81 23.46 12.13 16.77
C VAL A 81 22.93 10.79 16.25
N LEU A 82 22.95 9.73 17.07
CA LEU A 82 22.43 8.42 16.70
C LEU A 82 20.93 8.47 16.40
N PHE A 83 20.12 8.96 17.34
CA PHE A 83 18.67 9.03 17.16
C PHE A 83 18.27 9.94 16.00
N ALA A 84 18.92 11.09 15.86
CA ALA A 84 18.70 12.00 14.73
C ALA A 84 19.17 11.40 13.39
N GLY A 85 20.26 10.64 13.39
CA GLY A 85 20.79 9.97 12.20
C GLY A 85 19.85 8.87 11.70
N ILE A 86 19.33 8.04 12.60
CA ILE A 86 18.32 7.02 12.29
C ILE A 86 17.06 7.69 11.73
N GLU A 87 16.63 8.80 12.33
CA GLU A 87 15.46 9.57 11.88
C GLU A 87 15.61 10.05 10.43
N VAL A 88 16.73 10.71 10.12
CA VAL A 88 17.01 11.20 8.76
C VAL A 88 17.10 10.05 7.77
N ALA A 89 17.80 8.97 8.12
CA ALA A 89 17.95 7.81 7.24
C ALA A 89 16.60 7.11 6.99
N GLY A 90 15.77 6.96 8.03
CA GLY A 90 14.45 6.35 7.92
C GLY A 90 13.49 7.16 7.06
N ILE A 91 13.48 8.50 7.21
CA ILE A 91 12.65 9.39 6.38
C ILE A 91 13.08 9.32 4.90
N ILE A 92 14.39 9.39 4.63
CA ILE A 92 14.92 9.27 3.26
C ILE A 92 14.55 7.91 2.67
N GLY A 93 14.73 6.83 3.43
CA GLY A 93 14.38 5.47 3.01
C GLY A 93 12.89 5.35 2.67
N TYR A 94 12.01 5.76 3.58
CA TYR A 94 10.57 5.75 3.38
C TYR A 94 10.16 6.48 2.09
N ILE A 95 10.57 7.75 1.94
CA ILE A 95 10.24 8.56 0.76
C ILE A 95 10.78 7.92 -0.51
N SER A 96 12.04 7.46 -0.50
CA SER A 96 12.65 6.88 -1.69
C SER A 96 11.99 5.58 -2.13
N TRP A 97 11.63 4.70 -1.20
CA TRP A 97 11.00 3.42 -1.53
C TRP A 97 9.54 3.60 -1.95
N THR A 98 8.78 4.48 -1.29
CA THR A 98 7.40 4.80 -1.71
C THR A 98 7.36 5.38 -3.12
N ASN A 99 8.20 6.38 -3.42
CA ASN A 99 8.24 6.98 -4.77
C ASN A 99 8.59 5.96 -5.86
N LYS A 100 9.49 5.01 -5.56
CA LYS A 100 9.82 3.94 -6.51
C LYS A 100 8.66 2.96 -6.67
N ALA A 101 7.98 2.61 -5.57
CA ALA A 101 6.82 1.73 -5.61
C ALA A 101 5.68 2.37 -6.44
N ASP A 102 5.41 3.67 -6.23
CA ASP A 102 4.41 4.43 -7.00
C ASP A 102 4.72 4.50 -8.49
N ASN A 103 6.00 4.58 -8.86
CA ASN A 103 6.41 4.55 -10.26
C ASN A 103 6.11 3.19 -10.90
N ILE A 104 6.49 2.09 -10.25
CA ILE A 104 6.22 0.74 -10.77
C ILE A 104 4.72 0.43 -10.73
N THR A 105 3.99 1.00 -9.76
CA THR A 105 2.53 0.91 -9.74
C THR A 105 1.90 1.49 -10.99
N ARG A 106 2.30 2.70 -11.36
CA ARG A 106 1.85 3.30 -12.63
C ARG A 106 2.26 2.46 -13.84
N GLU A 107 3.47 1.91 -13.82
CA GLU A 107 3.95 1.06 -14.91
C GLU A 107 3.09 -0.19 -15.12
N TYR A 108 2.71 -0.91 -14.05
CA TYR A 108 1.81 -2.05 -14.22
C TYR A 108 0.37 -1.63 -14.53
N GLU A 109 -0.11 -0.49 -14.01
CA GLU A 109 -1.45 0.04 -14.32
C GLU A 109 -1.53 0.42 -15.81
N ASP A 110 -0.53 1.13 -16.33
CA ASP A 110 -0.39 1.49 -17.75
C ASP A 110 -0.29 0.22 -18.64
N TRP A 111 0.48 -0.79 -18.21
CA TRP A 111 0.58 -2.07 -18.92
C TRP A 111 -0.77 -2.80 -19.00
N ALA A 112 -1.53 -2.82 -17.91
CA ALA A 112 -2.87 -3.39 -17.89
C ALA A 112 -3.84 -2.59 -18.78
N ASP A 113 -3.71 -1.27 -18.84
CA ASP A 113 -4.56 -0.46 -19.71
C ASP A 113 -4.23 -0.65 -21.20
N GLU A 114 -2.99 -0.99 -21.54
CA GLU A 114 -2.57 -1.33 -22.90
C GLU A 114 -2.98 -2.75 -23.32
N HIS A 115 -2.86 -3.74 -22.42
CA HIS A 115 -2.96 -5.17 -22.75
C HIS A 115 -4.19 -5.88 -22.22
N TRP A 116 -4.98 -5.25 -21.34
CA TRP A 116 -6.20 -5.85 -20.78
C TRP A 116 -7.46 -5.11 -21.23
N ASN A 117 -8.38 -5.84 -21.87
CA ASN A 117 -9.60 -5.29 -22.44
C ASN A 117 -10.88 -6.03 -21.98
N MET A 118 -11.90 -5.26 -21.59
CA MET A 118 -13.20 -5.80 -21.18
C MET A 118 -13.89 -6.58 -22.31
N ASN A 119 -13.80 -6.14 -23.57
CA ASN A 119 -14.41 -6.85 -24.69
C ASN A 119 -13.72 -8.19 -24.94
N ASP A 120 -12.41 -8.25 -24.80
CA ASP A 120 -11.67 -9.52 -24.89
C ASP A 120 -12.03 -10.44 -23.73
N TRP A 121 -12.21 -9.91 -22.53
CA TRP A 121 -12.71 -10.69 -21.41
C TRP A 121 -14.12 -11.23 -21.68
N VAL A 122 -15.06 -10.36 -22.06
CA VAL A 122 -16.46 -10.73 -22.31
C VAL A 122 -16.60 -11.75 -23.44
N SER A 123 -15.91 -11.55 -24.56
CA SER A 123 -15.98 -12.43 -25.72
C SER A 123 -15.08 -13.67 -25.61
N GLY A 124 -13.93 -13.52 -24.97
CA GLY A 124 -12.87 -14.53 -24.87
C GLY A 124 -13.09 -15.51 -23.73
N SER A 125 -13.79 -15.15 -22.66
CA SER A 125 -14.04 -16.05 -21.53
C SER A 125 -14.73 -17.36 -21.95
N ALA A 126 -15.69 -17.30 -22.89
CA ALA A 126 -16.36 -18.52 -23.36
C ALA A 126 -15.43 -19.43 -24.19
N ILE A 127 -14.56 -18.83 -25.02
CA ILE A 127 -13.59 -19.56 -25.85
C ILE A 127 -12.55 -20.21 -24.94
N LEU A 128 -11.95 -19.42 -24.06
CA LEU A 128 -10.92 -19.88 -23.15
C LEU A 128 -11.45 -20.95 -22.19
N LEU A 129 -12.70 -20.83 -21.71
CA LEU A 129 -13.35 -21.85 -20.90
C LEU A 129 -13.40 -23.21 -21.62
N SER A 130 -13.73 -23.22 -22.92
CA SER A 130 -13.82 -24.47 -23.69
C SER A 130 -12.46 -25.14 -23.89
N ASP A 131 -11.41 -24.35 -24.10
CA ASP A 131 -10.03 -24.84 -24.23
C ASP A 131 -9.49 -25.37 -22.89
N ILE A 132 -9.74 -24.63 -21.80
CA ILE A 132 -9.35 -25.02 -20.43
C ILE A 132 -10.10 -26.27 -19.97
N GLN A 133 -11.39 -26.40 -20.29
CA GLN A 133 -12.15 -27.60 -19.98
C GLN A 133 -11.58 -28.83 -20.71
N SER A 134 -11.06 -28.63 -21.92
CA SER A 134 -10.44 -29.69 -22.72
C SER A 134 -9.03 -30.07 -22.25
N SER A 135 -8.34 -29.19 -21.51
CA SER A 135 -6.98 -29.45 -21.01
C SER A 135 -6.93 -30.28 -19.71
N GLY A 136 -8.08 -30.51 -19.07
CA GLY A 136 -8.16 -31.25 -17.80
C GLY A 136 -7.91 -30.39 -16.56
N TYR A 137 -8.01 -29.06 -16.67
CA TYR A 137 -7.94 -28.15 -15.53
C TYR A 137 -9.09 -28.43 -14.53
N PRO A 138 -8.80 -28.65 -13.24
CA PRO A 138 -9.81 -29.11 -12.28
C PRO A 138 -10.83 -28.03 -11.91
N ASN A 139 -10.46 -26.75 -12.00
CA ASN A 139 -11.24 -25.63 -11.48
C ASN A 139 -11.80 -24.72 -12.58
N VAL A 140 -12.38 -25.29 -13.63
CA VAL A 140 -12.97 -24.52 -14.76
C VAL A 140 -13.96 -23.43 -14.32
N ASN A 141 -14.53 -23.52 -13.12
CA ASN A 141 -15.41 -22.49 -12.57
C ASN A 141 -14.69 -21.17 -12.25
N ASP A 142 -13.38 -21.22 -11.99
CA ASP A 142 -12.60 -20.05 -11.59
C ASP A 142 -12.26 -19.14 -12.78
N VAL A 143 -12.45 -19.61 -14.02
CA VAL A 143 -12.23 -18.86 -15.26
C VAL A 143 -13.53 -18.38 -15.93
N ARG A 144 -14.69 -18.68 -15.32
CA ARG A 144 -16.00 -18.30 -15.87
C ARG A 144 -16.25 -16.82 -15.68
N ILE A 145 -16.82 -16.18 -16.70
CA ILE A 145 -17.16 -14.75 -16.67
C ILE A 145 -18.18 -14.40 -15.56
N ASP A 146 -19.10 -15.31 -15.25
CA ASP A 146 -20.10 -15.19 -14.19
C ASP A 146 -19.63 -15.85 -12.88
N GLY A 147 -18.33 -15.75 -12.60
CA GLY A 147 -17.71 -16.20 -11.36
C GLY A 147 -18.08 -15.34 -10.14
N SER A 148 -17.31 -15.50 -9.08
CA SER A 148 -17.55 -14.85 -7.78
C SER A 148 -17.17 -13.37 -7.74
N HIS A 149 -16.36 -12.91 -8.68
CA HIS A 149 -15.89 -11.53 -8.75
C HIS A 149 -16.52 -10.78 -9.92
N HIS A 150 -16.49 -9.45 -9.85
CA HIS A 150 -16.98 -8.59 -10.92
C HIS A 150 -16.08 -7.37 -11.04
N ILE A 151 -16.11 -6.76 -12.22
CA ILE A 151 -15.54 -5.44 -12.44
C ILE A 151 -16.66 -4.43 -12.26
N THR A 152 -16.36 -3.33 -11.59
CA THR A 152 -17.31 -2.23 -11.46
C THR A 152 -17.40 -1.47 -12.78
N ILE A 153 -18.62 -1.29 -13.28
CA ILE A 153 -18.93 -0.46 -14.45
C ILE A 153 -19.88 0.67 -14.05
N ILE A 154 -19.85 1.77 -14.79
CA ILE A 154 -20.74 2.91 -14.59
C ILE A 154 -21.69 2.98 -15.76
N VAL A 155 -22.99 2.80 -15.48
CA VAL A 155 -24.07 2.85 -16.46
C VAL A 155 -25.05 3.94 -16.01
N ASN A 156 -25.26 4.95 -16.87
CA ASN A 156 -26.13 6.08 -16.57
C ASN A 156 -25.82 6.74 -15.20
N GLY A 157 -24.53 6.88 -14.86
CA GLY A 157 -24.06 7.46 -13.61
C GLY A 157 -24.25 6.58 -12.36
N LYS A 158 -24.61 5.30 -12.51
CA LYS A 158 -24.75 4.36 -11.41
C LYS A 158 -23.68 3.26 -11.50
N TYR A 159 -23.06 2.97 -10.37
CA TYR A 159 -22.17 1.83 -10.20
C TYR A 159 -22.96 0.53 -10.33
N GLN A 160 -22.48 -0.36 -11.20
CA GLN A 160 -23.08 -1.62 -11.58
C GLN A 160 -22.00 -2.70 -11.72
N SER A 161 -22.43 -3.96 -11.71
CA SER A 161 -21.52 -5.09 -11.89
C SER A 161 -21.35 -5.39 -13.36
N SER A 162 -20.15 -5.79 -13.78
CA SER A 162 -19.89 -6.27 -15.13
C SER A 162 -20.75 -7.47 -15.53
N LEU A 163 -21.39 -8.18 -14.58
CA LEU A 163 -22.38 -9.22 -14.89
C LEU A 163 -23.58 -8.69 -15.68
N ASP A 164 -23.90 -7.39 -15.57
CA ASP A 164 -25.00 -6.79 -16.32
C ASP A 164 -24.75 -6.86 -17.84
N LEU A 165 -23.48 -6.90 -18.27
CA LEU A 165 -23.08 -7.08 -19.67
C LEU A 165 -23.51 -8.45 -20.24
N LEU A 166 -23.67 -9.47 -19.39
CA LEU A 166 -24.15 -10.79 -19.82
C LEU A 166 -25.64 -10.77 -20.19
N THR A 167 -26.41 -9.91 -19.53
CA THR A 167 -27.86 -9.77 -19.78
C THR A 167 -28.17 -8.69 -20.81
N ASN A 168 -27.30 -7.69 -20.92
CA ASN A 168 -27.45 -6.57 -21.84
C ASN A 168 -26.10 -6.20 -22.48
N PRO A 169 -25.64 -6.97 -23.49
CA PRO A 169 -24.30 -6.81 -24.06
C PRO A 169 -24.09 -5.50 -24.83
N ASN A 170 -25.18 -4.81 -25.20
CA ASN A 170 -25.12 -3.55 -25.93
C ASN A 170 -25.29 -2.31 -25.04
N ILE A 171 -25.23 -2.49 -23.72
CA ILE A 171 -25.35 -1.37 -22.78
C ILE A 171 -24.13 -0.45 -22.91
N GLU A 172 -24.36 0.86 -22.91
CA GLU A 172 -23.26 1.84 -22.87
C GLU A 172 -22.76 1.94 -21.42
N TYR A 173 -21.45 1.77 -21.23
CA TYR A 173 -20.82 1.78 -19.92
C TYR A 173 -19.46 2.48 -19.93
N VAL A 174 -19.02 2.90 -18.75
CA VAL A 174 -17.64 3.31 -18.48
C VAL A 174 -17.03 2.34 -17.50
N GLU A 175 -15.83 1.83 -17.78
CA GLU A 175 -15.09 0.95 -16.88
C GLU A 175 -14.51 1.75 -15.72
N LEU A 176 -14.73 1.30 -14.48
CA LEU A 176 -14.06 1.87 -13.32
C LEU A 176 -12.69 1.21 -13.16
N ARG A 177 -11.64 1.89 -13.62
CA ARG A 177 -10.24 1.47 -13.50
C ARG A 177 -9.65 1.97 -12.17
N ASP A 178 -10.01 1.31 -11.08
CA ASP A 178 -9.55 1.62 -9.73
C ASP A 178 -8.68 0.49 -9.13
N TRP A 179 -8.40 0.58 -7.82
CA TRP A 179 -7.60 -0.45 -7.15
C TRP A 179 -8.20 -1.85 -7.22
N ASP A 180 -9.52 -1.97 -7.07
CA ASP A 180 -10.20 -3.25 -7.12
C ASP A 180 -10.10 -3.87 -8.51
N PHE A 181 -10.19 -3.04 -9.56
CA PHE A 181 -9.96 -3.46 -10.94
C PHE A 181 -8.54 -4.03 -11.14
N TYR A 182 -7.50 -3.23 -10.84
CA TYR A 182 -6.11 -3.63 -11.09
C TYR A 182 -5.68 -4.81 -10.20
N GLU A 183 -6.16 -4.89 -8.95
CA GLU A 183 -5.95 -6.08 -8.14
C GLU A 183 -6.66 -7.30 -8.74
N GLY A 184 -7.92 -7.12 -9.15
CA GLY A 184 -8.77 -8.17 -9.68
C GLY A 184 -8.14 -8.89 -10.87
N ILE A 185 -7.79 -8.15 -11.92
CA ILE A 185 -7.28 -8.70 -13.19
C ILE A 185 -5.97 -9.49 -13.05
N GLY A 186 -5.16 -9.19 -12.02
CA GLY A 186 -3.95 -9.94 -11.72
C GLY A 186 -4.19 -11.14 -10.80
N LYS A 187 -5.13 -11.04 -9.87
CA LYS A 187 -5.33 -12.03 -8.81
C LYS A 187 -6.20 -13.20 -9.20
N TYR A 188 -7.24 -12.97 -9.99
CA TYR A 188 -8.27 -13.98 -10.26
C TYR A 188 -8.21 -14.47 -11.71
N ASP A 189 -8.24 -15.79 -11.87
CA ASP A 189 -8.25 -16.44 -13.18
C ASP A 189 -9.51 -16.12 -13.98
N GLN A 190 -10.57 -15.69 -13.31
CA GLN A 190 -11.81 -15.22 -13.92
C GLN A 190 -11.57 -14.15 -14.98
N PHE A 191 -10.56 -13.28 -14.77
CA PHE A 191 -10.26 -12.15 -15.65
C PHE A 191 -9.17 -12.45 -16.68
N VAL A 192 -8.64 -13.66 -16.73
CA VAL A 192 -7.47 -13.99 -17.57
C VAL A 192 -7.75 -13.80 -19.07
N ALA A 193 -8.99 -14.05 -19.51
CA ALA A 193 -9.38 -13.89 -20.91
C ALA A 193 -9.37 -12.44 -21.40
N GLY A 194 -9.26 -11.46 -20.50
CA GLY A 194 -9.14 -10.05 -20.86
C GLY A 194 -7.75 -9.64 -21.31
N TRP A 195 -6.72 -10.44 -21.04
CA TRP A 195 -5.38 -10.20 -21.60
C TRP A 195 -5.41 -10.51 -23.10
N ASP A 196 -4.92 -9.57 -23.91
CA ASP A 196 -4.92 -9.63 -25.38
C ASP A 196 -4.18 -10.86 -25.95
N ASP A 197 -3.23 -11.43 -25.20
CA ASP A 197 -2.47 -12.62 -25.54
C ASP A 197 -3.14 -13.93 -25.11
N ALA A 198 -4.22 -13.89 -24.31
CA ALA A 198 -4.86 -15.07 -23.74
C ALA A 198 -5.40 -16.06 -24.78
N LYS A 199 -5.81 -15.56 -25.97
CA LYS A 199 -6.30 -16.41 -27.08
C LYS A 199 -5.16 -17.14 -27.79
N SER A 200 -3.95 -16.58 -27.79
CA SER A 200 -2.80 -17.11 -28.52
C SER A 200 -1.79 -17.82 -27.63
N SER A 201 -1.73 -17.50 -26.34
CA SER A 201 -0.67 -17.93 -25.45
C SER A 201 -1.18 -17.94 -24.00
N TRP A 202 -1.59 -19.12 -23.56
CA TRP A 202 -1.94 -19.37 -22.17
C TRP A 202 -1.36 -20.71 -21.71
N GLU A 203 -1.08 -20.81 -20.42
CA GLU A 203 -0.60 -22.03 -19.78
C GLU A 203 -1.17 -22.18 -18.37
N ILE A 204 -1.16 -23.42 -17.87
CA ILE A 204 -1.52 -23.73 -16.49
C ILE A 204 -0.21 -23.87 -15.71
N VAL A 205 -0.05 -23.05 -14.68
CA VAL A 205 1.15 -23.07 -13.83
C VAL A 205 0.81 -23.41 -12.38
N ASN A 206 1.72 -24.11 -11.72
CA ASN A 206 1.63 -24.39 -10.29
C ASN A 206 2.08 -23.17 -9.50
N LYS A 207 1.16 -22.53 -8.81
CA LYS A 207 1.43 -21.46 -7.86
C LYS A 207 1.57 -22.07 -6.47
N ASN A 208 2.80 -22.04 -5.96
CA ASN A 208 3.09 -22.48 -4.59
C ASN A 208 2.54 -21.45 -3.59
N ILE A 209 1.48 -21.80 -2.87
CA ILE A 209 0.96 -20.96 -1.78
C ILE A 209 1.67 -21.34 -0.48
N LYS A 210 1.95 -20.34 0.39
CA LYS A 210 2.68 -20.50 1.66
C LYS A 210 2.08 -21.50 2.67
N ASN A 211 0.93 -22.10 2.38
CA ASN A 211 0.22 -23.06 3.24
C ASN A 211 0.18 -24.50 2.68
N GLY A 212 0.97 -24.80 1.64
CA GLY A 212 1.30 -26.19 1.28
C GLY A 212 0.36 -26.88 0.29
N GLU A 213 -0.54 -26.13 -0.35
CA GLU A 213 -1.28 -26.62 -1.52
C GLU A 213 -0.83 -25.84 -2.75
N ASP A 214 -0.43 -26.57 -3.79
CA ASP A 214 -0.18 -26.02 -5.11
C ASP A 214 -1.54 -25.64 -5.72
N GLU A 215 -1.72 -24.35 -6.00
CA GLU A 215 -2.88 -23.86 -6.74
C GLU A 215 -2.51 -23.83 -8.22
N LEU A 216 -3.29 -24.52 -9.05
CA LEU A 216 -3.15 -24.40 -10.50
C LEU A 216 -3.80 -23.09 -10.92
N ILE A 217 -3.02 -22.19 -11.52
CA ILE A 217 -3.53 -20.92 -12.05
C ILE A 217 -3.33 -20.84 -13.56
N VAL A 218 -4.20 -20.07 -14.21
CA VAL A 218 -4.10 -19.79 -15.65
C VAL A 218 -3.30 -18.51 -15.86
N MET A 219 -2.24 -18.62 -16.66
CA MET A 219 -1.31 -17.53 -16.92
C MET A 219 -1.14 -17.26 -18.41
N THR A 220 -0.82 -16.02 -18.72
CA THR A 220 -0.38 -15.56 -20.05
C THR A 220 0.93 -14.78 -19.88
N PRO A 221 1.76 -14.66 -20.92
CA PRO A 221 2.95 -13.80 -20.87
C PRO A 221 2.69 -12.38 -20.35
N ASN A 222 1.61 -11.73 -20.78
CA ASN A 222 1.27 -10.37 -20.37
C ASN A 222 0.77 -10.31 -18.93
N LYS A 223 -0.02 -11.28 -18.48
CA LYS A 223 -0.40 -11.42 -17.06
C LYS A 223 0.82 -11.66 -16.18
N GLN A 224 1.79 -12.47 -16.63
CA GLN A 224 3.02 -12.73 -15.89
C GLN A 224 3.85 -11.46 -15.74
N HIS A 225 4.07 -10.73 -16.83
CA HIS A 225 4.80 -9.45 -16.78
C HIS A 225 4.15 -8.45 -15.82
N TYR A 226 2.83 -8.31 -15.89
CA TYR A 226 2.04 -7.49 -14.97
C TYR A 226 2.26 -7.90 -13.50
N LEU A 227 2.21 -9.19 -13.20
CA LEU A 227 2.41 -9.71 -11.84
C LEU A 227 3.83 -9.50 -11.33
N ASP A 228 4.83 -9.58 -12.20
CA ASP A 228 6.23 -9.33 -11.84
C ASP A 228 6.44 -7.87 -11.43
N LEU A 229 5.93 -6.91 -12.23
CA LEU A 229 5.94 -5.49 -11.88
C LEU A 229 5.18 -5.22 -10.57
N ARG A 230 4.00 -5.83 -10.42
CA ARG A 230 3.22 -5.70 -9.17
C ARG A 230 3.98 -6.26 -7.97
N ASN A 231 4.69 -7.37 -8.13
CA ASN A 231 5.53 -7.95 -7.08
C ASN A 231 6.70 -7.02 -6.70
N ASP A 232 7.36 -6.43 -7.69
CA ASP A 232 8.46 -5.48 -7.47
C ASP A 232 7.99 -4.22 -6.71
N SER A 233 6.83 -3.67 -7.09
CA SER A 233 6.19 -2.57 -6.35
C SER A 233 5.88 -2.99 -4.89
N ASN A 234 5.32 -4.18 -4.69
CA ASN A 234 5.02 -4.71 -3.35
C ASN A 234 6.27 -4.89 -2.47
N ILE A 235 7.40 -5.31 -3.05
CA ILE A 235 8.68 -5.41 -2.33
C ILE A 235 9.14 -4.02 -1.86
N LEU A 236 9.02 -3.00 -2.70
CA LEU A 236 9.39 -1.63 -2.34
C LEU A 236 8.47 -1.05 -1.26
N TYR A 237 7.16 -1.29 -1.35
CA TYR A 237 6.22 -0.92 -0.28
C TYR A 237 6.54 -1.62 1.04
N LYS A 238 6.97 -2.89 0.99
CA LYS A 238 7.42 -3.62 2.18
C LYS A 238 8.67 -2.98 2.80
N ASN A 239 9.62 -2.51 1.99
CA ASN A 239 10.80 -1.79 2.48
C ASN A 239 10.42 -0.43 3.09
N ALA A 240 9.50 0.31 2.44
CA ALA A 240 8.97 1.55 2.99
C ALA A 240 8.28 1.30 4.35
N LYS A 241 7.49 0.23 4.47
CA LYS A 241 6.85 -0.17 5.73
C LYS A 241 7.87 -0.50 6.82
N PHE A 242 8.96 -1.18 6.47
CA PHE A 242 10.07 -1.43 7.41
C PHE A 242 10.73 -0.11 7.87
N ALA A 243 10.93 0.84 6.97
CA ALA A 243 11.45 2.17 7.30
C ALA A 243 10.53 2.92 8.28
N ALA A 244 9.22 2.91 8.01
CA ALA A 244 8.22 3.51 8.88
C ALA A 244 8.21 2.86 10.28
N SER A 245 8.33 1.53 10.36
CA SER A 245 8.48 0.83 11.62
C SER A 245 9.76 1.23 12.35
N ALA A 246 10.89 1.35 11.65
CA ALA A 246 12.15 1.78 12.25
C ALA A 246 12.04 3.20 12.83
N LEU A 247 11.38 4.13 12.13
CA LEU A 247 11.07 5.47 12.64
C LEU A 247 10.22 5.39 13.92
N LEU A 248 9.12 4.63 13.90
CA LEU A 248 8.27 4.46 15.09
C LEU A 248 9.07 3.98 16.31
N PHE A 249 9.87 2.94 16.15
CA PHE A 249 10.70 2.41 17.24
C PHE A 249 11.82 3.38 17.65
N ASN A 250 12.38 4.15 16.71
CA ASN A 250 13.36 5.20 17.00
C ASN A 250 12.78 6.25 17.96
N HIS A 251 11.55 6.70 17.73
CA HIS A 251 10.83 7.61 18.62
C HIS A 251 10.63 7.01 20.02
N ILE A 252 10.16 5.77 20.11
CA ILE A 252 9.91 5.08 21.38
C ILE A 252 11.21 4.91 22.17
N PHE A 253 12.26 4.38 21.54
CA PHE A 253 13.54 4.14 22.20
C PHE A 253 14.24 5.44 22.58
N SER A 254 14.13 6.49 21.76
CA SER A 254 14.66 7.80 22.12
C SER A 254 13.97 8.38 23.35
N ALA A 255 12.64 8.25 23.44
CA ALA A 255 11.86 8.71 24.59
C ALA A 255 12.26 7.96 25.87
N LEU A 256 12.35 6.63 25.80
CA LEU A 256 12.74 5.79 26.94
C LEU A 256 14.18 6.07 27.40
N ASP A 257 15.14 6.24 26.47
CA ASP A 257 16.51 6.60 26.84
C ASP A 257 16.57 7.99 27.49
N ALA A 258 15.75 8.95 27.04
CA ALA A 258 15.69 10.28 27.64
C ALA A 258 15.07 10.23 29.05
N LEU A 259 14.06 9.38 29.28
CA LEU A 259 13.50 9.18 30.61
C LEU A 259 14.52 8.58 31.58
N TRP A 260 15.35 7.63 31.12
CA TRP A 260 16.35 7.00 31.98
C TRP A 260 17.47 7.96 32.44
N HIS A 261 17.75 8.99 31.65
CA HIS A 261 18.88 9.90 31.89
C HIS A 261 18.48 11.25 32.50
N SER A 262 17.21 11.43 32.89
CA SER A 262 16.71 12.69 33.45
C SER A 262 16.84 12.81 34.97
N ASP A 263 17.21 11.73 35.66
CA ASP A 263 17.41 11.69 37.12
C ASP A 263 18.89 11.84 37.55
N LYS A 264 19.76 12.29 36.65
CA LYS A 264 21.18 12.56 36.92
C LYS A 264 21.52 14.04 36.84
#